data_AF-A0A379WYA6-F1
#
_entry.id   AF-A0A379WYA6-F1
#
_cell.length_a   1.000
_cell.length_b   1.000
_cell.length_c   1.000
_cell.angle_alpha   90.00
_cell.angle_beta   90.00
_cell.angle_gamma   90.00
#
_symmetry.space_group_name_H-M   'P 1'
#
loop_
_entity.id
_entity.type
_entity.pdbx_description
1 polymer ?
#
loop_
_entity_poly.entity_id
_entity_poly.type
_entity_poly.pdbx_seq_one_letter_code
_entity_poly.pdbx_strand_id
1 'polypeptide(L)' 'MIVGKQMQFFGARANLAKTMLYAINGGVDEKLKMQVGPKSEPIKGDVLNFDEVMDRMDHFMDWRLNSMSPR' A
#
# COMPACT_ATOMS: atom_id res chain seq x y z
N MET A 1 8.66 5.07 -27.06
CA MET A 1 9.36 6.33 -26.74
C MET A 1 9.88 6.93 -28.04
N ILE A 2 9.16 7.90 -28.61
CA ILE A 2 9.60 8.59 -29.82
C ILE A 2 10.58 9.68 -29.41
N VAL A 3 11.81 9.57 -29.88
CA VAL A 3 12.89 10.53 -29.59
C VAL A 3 12.43 11.95 -29.98
N GLY A 4 12.49 12.88 -29.03
CA GLY A 4 12.12 14.28 -29.24
C GLY A 4 10.61 14.58 -29.32
N LYS A 5 9.73 13.58 -29.17
CA LYS A 5 8.26 13.77 -29.22
C LYS A 5 7.52 13.20 -28.01
N GLN A 6 8.22 12.52 -27.10
CA GLN A 6 7.64 11.94 -25.89
C GLN A 6 8.53 12.25 -24.69
N MET A 7 7.90 12.62 -23.57
CA MET A 7 8.53 12.81 -22.27
C MET A 7 7.84 11.89 -21.27
N GLN A 8 8.60 11.29 -20.36
CA GLN A 8 8.09 10.47 -19.27
C GLN A 8 8.48 11.11 -17.95
N PHE A 9 7.51 11.27 -17.04
CA PHE A 9 7.80 11.66 -15.68
C PHE A 9 8.35 10.47 -14.91
N PHE A 10 9.48 10.66 -14.24
CA PHE A 10 10.08 9.63 -13.42
C PHE A 10 9.29 9.48 -12.12
N GLY A 11 8.52 8.39 -12.00
CA GLY A 11 8.00 7.91 -10.73
C GLY A 11 8.94 6.86 -10.16
N ALA A 12 9.38 7.03 -8.92
CA ALA A 12 10.07 5.97 -8.19
C ALA A 12 9.16 4.74 -8.02
N ARG A 13 9.64 3.69 -7.34
CA ARG A 13 8.87 2.46 -7.15
C ARG A 13 8.11 2.45 -5.83
N ALA A 14 6.89 1.93 -5.85
CA ALA A 14 6.15 1.56 -4.65
C ALA A 14 6.53 0.15 -4.18
N ASN A 15 6.59 -0.06 -2.86
CA ASN A 15 6.78 -1.39 -2.28
C ASN A 15 5.42 -2.02 -1.95
N LEU A 16 4.93 -2.88 -2.85
CA LEU A 16 3.63 -3.56 -2.72
C LEU A 16 3.61 -4.59 -1.58
N ALA A 17 4.72 -5.28 -1.33
CA ALA A 17 4.82 -6.25 -0.23
C ALA A 17 4.62 -5.56 1.12
N LYS A 18 5.19 -4.36 1.28
CA LYS A 18 4.99 -3.57 2.51
C LYS A 18 3.55 -3.06 2.66
N THR A 19 2.90 -2.69 1.55
CA THR A 19 1.48 -2.32 1.57
C THR A 19 0.60 -3.48 2.05
N MET A 20 0.90 -4.73 1.65
CA MET A 20 0.20 -5.91 2.14
C MET A 20 0.38 -6.12 3.65
N LEU A 21 1.60 -5.94 4.17
CA LEU A 21 1.85 -6.01 5.62
C LEU A 21 1.07 -4.94 6.39
N TYR A 22 0.95 -3.73 5.83
CA TYR A 22 0.14 -2.68 6.43
C TYR A 22 -1.36 -3.02 6.43
N ALA A 23 -1.87 -3.67 5.38
CA ALA A 23 -3.24 -4.14 5.34
C ALA A 23 -3.56 -5.18 6.43
N ILE A 24 -2.60 -6.06 6.72
CA ILE A 24 -2.73 -7.07 7.78
C ILE A 24 -2.62 -6.42 9.18
N ASN A 25 -1.68 -5.49 9.36
CA ASN A 25 -1.34 -4.88 10.65
C ASN A 25 -2.15 -3.62 11.00
N GLY A 26 -3.18 -3.27 10.22
CA GLY A 26 -4.01 -2.09 10.53
C GLY A 26 -3.33 -0.75 10.23
N GLY A 27 -2.37 -0.73 9.30
CA GLY A 27 -1.60 0.45 8.90
C GLY A 27 -0.38 0.73 9.78
N VAL A 28 -0.03 -0.19 10.68
CA VAL A 28 1.15 -0.10 11.54
C VAL A 28 2.34 -0.83 10.90
N ASP A 29 3.50 -0.19 10.95
CA ASP A 29 4.75 -0.78 10.49
C ASP A 29 5.24 -1.88 11.43
N GLU A 30 5.55 -3.05 10.86
CA GLU A 30 5.94 -4.24 11.59
C GLU A 30 7.25 -4.08 12.37
N LYS A 31 8.16 -3.24 11.87
CA LYS A 31 9.50 -3.06 12.44
C LYS A 31 9.58 -1.81 13.31
N LEU A 32 9.06 -0.70 12.82
CA LEU A 32 9.12 0.60 13.47
C LEU A 32 7.97 0.81 14.47
N LYS A 33 6.93 -0.03 14.43
CA LYS A 33 5.73 0.06 15.28
C LYS A 33 5.02 1.41 15.23
N MET A 34 5.21 2.14 14.13
CA MET A 34 4.61 3.44 13.90
C MET A 34 3.38 3.33 13.00
N GLN A 35 2.40 4.21 13.21
CA GLN A 35 1.26 4.32 12.30
C GLN A 35 1.71 5.02 11.01
N VAL A 36 1.71 4.30 9.90
CA VAL A 36 2.10 4.83 8.57
C VAL A 36 0.89 5.00 7.69
N GLY A 37 0.03 3.99 7.64
CA GLY A 37 -1.21 3.99 6.88
C GLY A 37 -2.43 4.45 7.68
N PRO A 38 -3.62 4.49 7.06
CA PRO A 38 -4.86 4.76 7.74
C PRO A 38 -5.08 3.74 8.87
N LYS A 39 -5.54 4.24 10.02
CA LYS A 39 -5.76 3.40 11.21
C LYS A 39 -6.96 2.50 10.95
N SER A 40 -6.70 1.20 10.89
CA SER A 40 -7.71 0.14 10.73
C SER A 40 -7.49 -0.94 11.77
N GLU A 41 -8.53 -1.73 12.05
CA GLU A 41 -8.40 -2.90 12.92
C GLU A 41 -7.45 -3.91 12.26
N PRO A 42 -6.48 -4.51 12.97
CA PRO A 42 -5.66 -5.60 12.41
C PRO A 42 -6.49 -6.85 12.12
N ILE A 43 -5.98 -7.75 11.26
CA ILE A 43 -6.56 -9.09 11.09
C ILE A 43 -6.29 -9.89 12.37
N LYS A 44 -7.34 -10.41 13.02
CA LYS A 44 -7.27 -11.11 14.32
C LYS A 44 -7.35 -12.64 14.21
N GLY A 45 -7.51 -13.17 12.99
CA GLY A 45 -7.60 -14.61 12.75
C GLY A 45 -6.25 -15.31 12.87
N ASP A 46 -6.26 -16.54 13.41
CA ASP A 46 -5.06 -17.39 13.49
C ASP A 46 -4.60 -17.89 12.11
N VAL A 47 -5.50 -17.91 11.13
CA VAL A 47 -5.23 -18.24 9.73
C VAL A 47 -5.68 -17.07 8.84
N LEU A 48 -4.82 -16.65 7.93
CA LEU A 48 -5.12 -15.58 6.98
C LEU A 48 -6.09 -16.09 5.91
N ASN A 49 -7.24 -15.43 5.79
CA ASN A 49 -8.18 -15.64 4.69
C ASN A 49 -7.76 -14.76 3.50
N PHE A 50 -7.63 -15.36 2.31
CA PHE A 50 -7.19 -14.66 1.11
C PHE A 50 -8.12 -13.51 0.72
N ASP A 51 -9.43 -13.73 0.74
CA ASP A 51 -10.43 -12.73 0.33
C ASP A 51 -10.42 -11.55 1.30
N GLU A 52 -10.32 -11.80 2.62
CA GLU A 52 -10.20 -10.73 3.62
C GLU A 52 -8.91 -9.90 3.43
N VAL A 53 -7.78 -10.57 3.16
CA VAL A 53 -6.51 -9.89 2.95
C VAL A 53 -6.55 -9.04 1.68
N MET A 54 -7.14 -9.55 0.60
CA MET A 54 -7.23 -8.83 -0.67
C MET A 54 -8.17 -7.62 -0.57
N ASP A 55 -9.32 -7.74 0.08
CA ASP A 55 -10.23 -6.61 0.32
C ASP A 55 -9.53 -5.46 1.07
N ARG A 56 -8.75 -5.80 2.10
CA ARG A 56 -7.98 -4.79 2.83
C ARG A 56 -6.81 -4.26 2.02
N MET A 57 -6.15 -5.12 1.24
CA MET A 57 -5.06 -4.71 0.37
C MET A 57 -5.52 -3.66 -0.64
N ASP A 58 -6.71 -3.82 -1.22
CA ASP A 58 -7.30 -2.86 -2.17
C ASP A 58 -7.48 -1.48 -1.53
N HIS A 59 -8.04 -1.43 -0.31
CA HIS A 59 -8.18 -0.20 0.46
C HIS A 59 -6.82 0.49 0.74
N PHE A 60 -5.78 -0.29 1.06
CA PHE A 60 -4.44 0.24 1.30
C PHE A 60 -3.71 0.62 -0.01
N MET A 61 -4.02 -0.03 -1.13
CA MET A 61 -3.52 0.36 -2.45
C MET A 61 -4.07 1.72 -2.87
N ASP A 62 -5.37 1.96 -2.67
CA ASP A 62 -5.99 3.27 -2.95
C ASP A 62 -5.35 4.39 -2.13
N TRP A 63 -5.14 4.15 -0.83
CA TRP A 63 -4.41 5.09 0.02
C TRP A 63 -2.97 5.33 -0.49
N ARG A 64 -2.27 4.26 -0.90
CA ARG A 64 -0.90 4.36 -1.41
C ARG A 64 -0.84 5.15 -2.72
N LEU A 65 -1.82 4.97 -3.59
CA LEU A 65 -1.94 5.68 -4.86
C LEU A 65 -2.17 7.18 -4.61
N ASN A 66 -3.13 7.50 -3.74
CA ASN A 66 -3.46 8.88 -3.37
C ASN A 66 -2.29 9.61 -2.69
N SER A 67 -1.48 8.91 -1.90
CA SER A 67 -0.30 9.50 -1.25
C SER A 67 0.90 9.70 -2.19
N MET A 68 0.93 9.03 -3.35
CA MET A 68 1.96 9.17 -4.39
C MET A 68 1.58 10.14 -5.50
N SER A 69 0.28 10.46 -5.62
CA SER A 69 -0.20 11.50 -6.53
C SER A 69 0.36 12.87 -6.11
N PRO A 70 1.03 13.63 -7.00
CA PRO A 70 1.22 15.05 -6.76
C PRO A 70 -0.17 15.69 -6.66
N ARG A 71 -0.45 16.38 -5.54
CA ARG A 71 -1.66 17.22 -5.40
C ARG A 71 -1.59 18.40 -6.35
#